data_AF-X6LCR9-F1
#
_entry.id   AF-X6LCR9-F1
#
_cell.length_a   1.000
_cell.length_b   1.000
_cell.length_c   1.000
_cell.angle_alpha   90.00
_cell.angle_beta   90.00
_cell.angle_gamma   90.00
#
_symmetry.space_group_name_H-M   'P 1'
#
loop_
_entity.id
_entity.type
_entity.pdbx_description
1 polymer ?
#
loop_
_entity_poly.entity_id
_entity_poly.type
_entity_poly.pdbx_seq_one_letter_code
_entity_poly.pdbx_strand_id
1 'polypeptide(L)'
;MEKAFFNRFERQWISYRKLLPPALIKKVENFQRYLCKTYNISNQNLPNLFCGFNEDTIPSAISCALSLKSDSKNEELTQTEIDSLLQLFSPLLNPEKIVELNLHEHFNDNNPIRPTFLTFV
;
A
#
# COMPACT_ATOMS: atom_id res chain seq x y z
N MET A 1 33.28 -3.31 -18.65
CA MET A 1 33.14 -1.85 -18.47
C MET A 1 32.30 -1.50 -17.23
N GLU A 2 31.30 -2.31 -16.85
CA GLU A 2 30.43 -2.04 -15.68
C GLU A 2 31.14 -2.04 -14.32
N LYS A 3 32.08 -2.95 -14.04
CA LYS A 3 32.77 -3.02 -12.72
C LYS A 3 33.50 -1.72 -12.35
N ALA A 4 34.17 -1.08 -13.32
CA ALA A 4 34.90 0.16 -13.09
C ALA A 4 33.96 1.37 -12.90
N PHE A 5 32.73 1.30 -13.41
CA PHE A 5 31.72 2.34 -13.24
C PHE A 5 31.13 2.29 -11.83
N PHE A 6 30.69 1.12 -11.36
CA PHE A 6 30.12 0.97 -10.01
C PHE A 6 31.15 1.19 -8.89
N ASN A 7 32.43 0.92 -9.12
CA ASN A 7 33.50 1.17 -8.14
C ASN A 7 33.81 2.67 -7.91
N ARG A 8 33.23 3.58 -8.71
CA ARG A 8 33.39 5.03 -8.52
C ARG A 8 32.37 5.63 -7.56
N PHE A 9 31.33 4.88 -7.20
CA PHE A 9 30.26 5.34 -6.33
C PHE A 9 30.28 4.58 -5.01
N GLU A 10 30.10 5.30 -3.91
CA GLU A 10 29.80 4.67 -2.63
C GLU A 10 28.41 4.04 -2.70
N ARG A 11 28.34 2.72 -2.53
CA ARG A 11 27.07 1.99 -2.62
C ARG A 11 26.28 2.14 -1.34
N GLN A 12 25.23 2.96 -1.38
CA GLN A 12 24.24 3.02 -0.31
C GLN A 12 23.05 2.12 -0.63
N TRP A 13 22.70 1.24 0.32
CA TRP A 13 21.49 0.42 0.26
C TRP A 13 20.33 1.19 0.89
N ILE A 14 19.55 1.87 0.06
CA ILE A 14 18.35 2.59 0.52
C ILE A 14 17.18 1.61 0.44
N SER A 15 16.61 1.27 1.60
CA SER A 15 15.35 0.54 1.70
C SER A 15 14.51 1.22 2.77
N TYR A 16 13.33 1.68 2.40
CA TYR A 16 12.43 2.35 3.34
C TYR A 16 11.98 1.40 4.44
N ARG A 17 11.86 0.09 4.16
CA ARG A 17 11.65 -0.93 5.18
C ARG A 17 12.78 -0.97 6.22
N LYS A 18 14.05 -0.89 5.78
CA LYS A 18 15.21 -0.93 6.69
C LYS A 18 15.42 0.38 7.45
N LEU A 19 14.98 1.49 6.87
CA LEU A 19 15.11 2.83 7.45
C LEU A 19 13.91 3.21 8.32
N LEU A 20 12.85 2.40 8.33
CA LEU A 20 11.63 2.70 9.08
C LEU A 20 11.88 2.59 10.59
N PRO A 21 11.53 3.61 11.39
CA PRO A 21 11.54 3.50 12.84
C PRO A 21 10.69 2.32 13.33
N PRO A 22 11.12 1.60 14.39
CA PRO A 22 10.37 0.46 14.93
C PRO A 22 8.90 0.78 15.25
N ALA A 23 8.61 2.00 15.70
CA ALA A 23 7.27 2.48 16.00
C ALA A 23 6.32 2.46 14.79
N LEU A 24 6.84 2.61 13.58
CA LEU A 24 6.04 2.65 12.35
C LEU A 24 5.89 1.27 11.69
N ILE A 25 6.66 0.26 12.12
CA ILE A 25 6.55 -1.12 11.58
C ILE A 25 5.14 -1.67 11.82
N LYS A 26 4.57 -1.46 13.01
CA LYS A 26 3.20 -1.87 13.31
C LYS A 26 2.16 -1.15 12.44
N LYS A 27 2.39 0.12 12.10
CA LYS A 27 1.54 0.85 11.15
C LYS A 27 1.61 0.26 9.74
N VAL A 28 2.78 -0.21 9.29
CA VAL A 28 2.91 -0.95 8.01
C VAL A 28 2.02 -2.18 8.01
N GLU A 29 2.13 -3.02 9.04
CA GLU A 29 1.32 -4.23 9.16
C GLU A 29 -0.18 -3.93 9.25
N ASN A 30 -0.55 -2.91 10.04
CA ASN A 30 -1.93 -2.50 10.21
C ASN A 30 -2.53 -1.98 8.90
N PHE A 31 -1.78 -1.17 8.15
CA PHE A 31 -2.24 -0.69 6.84
C PHE A 31 -2.36 -1.82 5.82
N GLN A 32 -1.39 -2.75 5.81
CA GLN A 32 -1.46 -3.90 4.92
C GLN A 32 -2.69 -4.77 5.21
N ARG A 33 -2.98 -5.05 6.49
CA ARG A 33 -4.20 -5.77 6.90
C ARG A 33 -5.45 -4.99 6.53
N TYR A 34 -5.42 -3.67 6.68
CA TYR A 34 -6.52 -2.80 6.27
C TYR A 34 -6.79 -2.94 4.76
N LEU A 35 -5.77 -2.82 3.90
CA LEU A 35 -5.93 -3.02 2.45
C LEU A 35 -6.49 -4.40 2.12
N CYS A 36 -5.93 -5.46 2.71
CA CYS A 36 -6.40 -6.83 2.50
C CYS A 36 -7.88 -7.00 2.89
N LYS A 37 -8.30 -6.39 4.00
CA LYS A 37 -9.69 -6.43 4.47
C LYS A 37 -10.62 -5.61 3.58
N THR A 38 -10.19 -4.43 3.15
CA THR A 38 -10.98 -3.51 2.32
C THR A 38 -11.28 -4.09 0.95
N TYR A 39 -10.31 -4.80 0.34
CA TYR A 39 -10.47 -5.42 -0.97
C TYR A 39 -10.79 -6.91 -0.91
N ASN A 40 -10.99 -7.46 0.30
CA ASN A 40 -11.28 -8.88 0.52
C ASN A 40 -10.28 -9.83 -0.18
N ILE A 41 -8.99 -9.52 -0.07
CA ILE A 41 -7.90 -10.28 -0.70
C ILE A 41 -6.82 -10.70 0.30
N SER A 42 -6.00 -11.68 -0.09
CA SER A 42 -4.77 -12.02 0.62
C SER A 42 -3.63 -11.04 0.28
N ASN A 43 -2.63 -10.95 1.17
CA ASN A 43 -1.44 -10.12 0.97
C ASN A 43 -0.71 -10.41 -0.35
N GLN A 44 -0.72 -11.68 -0.79
CA GLN A 44 -0.06 -12.11 -2.04
C GLN A 44 -0.68 -11.48 -3.29
N ASN A 45 -1.91 -10.96 -3.19
CA ASN A 45 -2.61 -10.32 -4.30
C ASN A 45 -2.44 -8.79 -4.34
N LEU A 46 -1.83 -8.17 -3.33
CA LEU A 46 -1.55 -6.72 -3.35
C LEU A 46 -0.70 -6.29 -4.55
N PRO A 47 0.35 -7.04 -4.98
CA PRO A 47 1.10 -6.73 -6.20
C PRO A 47 0.26 -6.73 -7.48
N ASN A 48 -0.81 -7.53 -7.52
CA ASN A 48 -1.70 -7.58 -8.68
C ASN A 48 -2.70 -6.42 -8.65
N LEU A 49 -3.16 -6.03 -7.46
CA LEU A 49 -4.12 -4.96 -7.26
C LEU A 49 -3.51 -3.57 -7.46
N PHE A 50 -2.24 -3.37 -7.08
CA PHE A 50 -1.57 -2.08 -7.17
C PHE A 50 -0.38 -2.16 -8.14
N CYS A 51 -0.42 -1.38 -9.21
CA CYS A 51 0.63 -1.27 -10.20
C CYS A 51 1.96 -0.86 -9.56
N GLY A 52 3.01 -1.67 -9.80
CA GLY A 52 4.37 -1.41 -9.27
C GLY A 52 4.55 -1.68 -7.78
N PHE A 53 3.56 -2.27 -7.11
CA PHE A 53 3.63 -2.58 -5.69
C PHE A 53 4.73 -3.60 -5.37
N ASN A 54 5.49 -3.31 -4.33
CA ASN A 54 6.58 -4.12 -3.81
C ASN A 54 6.68 -3.98 -2.28
N GLU A 55 7.64 -4.69 -1.69
CA GLU A 55 7.88 -4.73 -0.23
C GLU A 55 8.18 -3.37 0.40
N ASP A 56 8.66 -2.39 -0.38
CA ASP A 56 8.93 -1.03 0.10
C ASP A 56 7.76 -0.07 -0.16
N THR A 57 6.70 -0.45 -0.89
CA THR A 57 5.59 0.46 -1.24
C THR A 57 4.86 1.00 -0.01
N ILE A 58 4.40 0.14 0.89
CA ILE A 58 3.72 0.58 2.13
C ILE A 58 4.70 1.33 3.06
N PRO A 59 5.92 0.83 3.36
CA PRO A 59 6.90 1.58 4.15
C PRO A 59 7.21 2.97 3.58
N SER A 60 7.33 3.10 2.26
CA SER A 60 7.60 4.38 1.59
C SER A 60 6.42 5.34 1.74
N ALA A 61 5.19 4.85 1.53
CA ALA A 61 3.98 5.66 1.70
C ALA A 61 3.83 6.14 3.15
N ILE A 62 4.10 5.28 4.13
CA ILE A 62 4.07 5.64 5.55
C ILE A 62 5.15 6.67 5.87
N SER A 63 6.38 6.50 5.39
CA SER A 63 7.45 7.49 5.58
C SER A 63 7.12 8.85 4.95
N CYS A 64 6.41 8.85 3.82
CA CYS A 64 6.00 10.05 3.10
C CYS A 64 4.82 10.77 3.80
N ALA A 65 3.75 10.04 4.12
CA ALA A 65 2.52 10.61 4.66
C ALA A 65 2.62 10.92 6.16
N LEU A 66 3.27 10.04 6.92
CA LEU A 66 3.41 10.16 8.37
C LEU A 66 4.78 10.77 8.65
N SER A 67 4.86 12.10 8.53
CA SER A 67 6.07 12.86 8.87
C SER A 67 6.70 12.29 10.15
N LEU A 68 7.97 11.87 10.07
CA LEU A 68 8.72 11.26 11.19
C LEU A 68 8.76 12.12 12.47
N LYS A 69 8.29 13.38 12.40
CA LYS A 69 8.21 14.32 13.52
C LYS A 69 6.98 14.16 14.41
N SER A 70 5.99 13.35 14.03
CA SER A 70 4.89 13.06 14.93
C SER A 70 5.36 12.05 15.98
N ASP A 71 5.43 12.48 17.24
CA ASP A 71 5.57 11.63 18.45
C ASP A 71 4.33 10.73 18.66
N SER A 72 3.83 10.14 17.59
CA SER A 72 2.75 9.17 17.59
C SER A 72 3.29 7.88 18.21
N LYS A 73 3.29 7.82 19.54
CA LYS A 73 3.45 6.57 20.30
C LYS A 73 2.32 5.56 20.02
N ASN A 74 1.27 5.99 19.30
CA ASN A 74 0.21 5.12 18.85
C ASN A 74 0.67 4.24 17.69
N GLU A 75 0.56 2.94 17.92
CA GLU A 75 0.89 1.88 16.96
C GLU A 75 -0.24 1.66 15.94
N GLU A 76 -1.45 2.15 16.23
CA GLU A 76 -2.60 2.13 15.35
C GLU A 76 -2.63 3.34 14.42
N LEU A 77 -3.20 3.13 13.23
CA LEU A 77 -3.47 4.20 12.26
C LEU A 77 -4.79 4.88 12.62
N THR A 78 -4.74 6.19 12.75
CA THR A 78 -5.94 7.02 12.84
C THR A 78 -6.64 7.09 11.47
N GLN A 79 -7.93 7.40 11.44
CA GLN A 79 -8.68 7.49 10.18
C GLN A 79 -8.05 8.49 9.20
N THR A 80 -7.61 9.65 9.69
CA THR A 80 -6.94 10.67 8.87
C THR A 80 -5.66 10.16 8.22
N GLU A 81 -4.90 9.33 8.93
CA GLU A 81 -3.68 8.69 8.40
C GLU A 81 -4.03 7.65 7.34
N ILE A 82 -5.08 6.86 7.55
CA ILE A 82 -5.60 5.90 6.56
C ILE A 82 -6.03 6.65 5.30
N ASP A 83 -6.81 7.72 5.42
CA ASP A 83 -7.29 8.50 4.28
C ASP A 83 -6.13 9.09 3.49
N SER A 84 -5.11 9.62 4.18
CA SER A 84 -3.90 10.15 3.55
C SER A 84 -3.11 9.07 2.81
N LEU A 85 -3.01 7.87 3.37
CA LEU A 85 -2.38 6.74 2.70
C LEU A 85 -3.20 6.27 1.50
N LEU A 86 -4.52 6.19 1.62
CA LEU A 86 -5.39 5.81 0.50
C LEU A 86 -5.27 6.77 -0.69
N GLN A 87 -5.08 8.07 -0.44
CA GLN A 87 -4.80 9.04 -1.50
C GLN A 87 -3.52 8.72 -2.28
N LEU A 88 -2.48 8.20 -1.62
CA LEU A 88 -1.25 7.76 -2.30
C LEU A 88 -1.43 6.45 -3.09
N PHE A 89 -2.36 5.58 -2.65
CA PHE A 89 -2.60 4.28 -3.29
C PHE A 89 -3.63 4.32 -4.41
N SER A 90 -4.58 5.26 -4.38
CA SER A 90 -5.66 5.38 -5.37
C SER A 90 -5.14 5.41 -6.83
N PRO A 91 -4.10 6.19 -7.17
CA PRO A 91 -3.57 6.21 -8.54
C PRO A 91 -2.87 4.92 -8.97
N LEU A 92 -2.49 4.06 -8.03
CA LEU A 92 -1.80 2.80 -8.31
C LEU A 92 -2.78 1.65 -8.56
N LEU A 93 -4.07 1.84 -8.27
CA LEU A 93 -5.06 0.79 -8.41
C LEU A 93 -5.14 0.30 -9.86
N ASN A 94 -5.08 -1.03 -10.03
CA ASN A 94 -5.29 -1.68 -11.30
C ASN A 94 -6.80 -1.81 -11.56
N PRO A 95 -7.36 -1.07 -12.53
CA PRO A 95 -8.81 -1.05 -12.78
C PRO A 95 -9.33 -2.42 -13.20
N GLU A 96 -8.54 -3.22 -13.95
CA GLU A 96 -8.93 -4.57 -14.36
C GLU A 96 -9.15 -5.48 -13.15
N LYS A 97 -8.21 -5.44 -12.18
CA LYS A 97 -8.30 -6.24 -10.96
C LYS A 97 -9.43 -5.81 -10.04
N ILE A 98 -9.72 -4.50 -9.97
CA ILE A 98 -10.90 -4.03 -9.23
C ILE A 98 -12.18 -4.60 -9.82
N VAL A 99 -12.33 -4.56 -11.14
CA VAL A 99 -13.52 -5.10 -11.81
C VAL A 99 -13.63 -6.61 -11.57
N GLU A 100 -12.54 -7.35 -11.68
CA GLU A 100 -12.49 -8.80 -11.40
C GLU A 100 -12.94 -9.12 -9.96
N LEU A 101 -12.44 -8.37 -8.97
CA LEU A 101 -12.83 -8.55 -7.56
C LEU A 101 -14.32 -8.29 -7.35
N ASN A 102 -14.86 -7.20 -7.90
CA ASN A 102 -16.28 -6.90 -7.79
C ASN A 102 -17.13 -7.98 -8.46
N LEU A 103 -16.73 -8.46 -9.65
CA LEU A 103 -17.46 -9.53 -10.32
C LEU A 103 -17.48 -10.81 -9.46
N HIS A 104 -16.36 -11.21 -8.87
CA HIS A 104 -16.31 -12.40 -8.00
C HIS A 104 -17.15 -12.26 -6.72
N GLU A 105 -17.21 -11.08 -6.10
CA GLU A 105 -18.13 -10.83 -4.99
C GLU A 105 -19.60 -10.92 -5.45
N HIS A 106 -19.92 -10.34 -6.62
CA HIS A 106 -21.27 -10.36 -7.17
C HIS A 106 -21.76 -11.74 -7.63
N PHE A 107 -20.87 -12.68 -7.98
CA PHE A 107 -21.26 -14.04 -8.34
C PHE A 107 -21.35 -14.99 -7.14
N ASN A 108 -20.84 -14.61 -5.97
CA ASN A 108 -20.96 -15.42 -4.75
C ASN A 108 -22.24 -15.11 -3.94
N ASP A 109 -22.85 -13.94 -4.13
CA ASP A 109 -24.09 -13.54 -3.45
C ASP A 109 -25.31 -13.54 -4.40
N ASN A 110 -26.35 -14.30 -4.05
CA ASN A 110 -27.62 -14.44 -4.77
C ASN A 110 -28.51 -13.16 -4.79
N ASN A 111 -27.96 -11.95 -4.83
CA ASN A 111 -28.76 -10.70 -4.82
C ASN A 111 -28.31 -9.67 -5.87
N PRO A 112 -29.27 -8.93 -6.48
CA PRO A 112 -28.99 -8.09 -7.63
C PRO A 112 -28.36 -6.74 -7.25
N ILE A 113 -27.17 -6.52 -7.82
CA ILE A 113 -26.60 -5.30 -8.42
C ILE A 113 -26.77 -3.96 -7.65
N ARG A 114 -25.63 -3.46 -7.14
CA ARG A 114 -25.30 -2.02 -7.11
C ARG A 114 -23.78 -1.82 -7.25
N PRO A 115 -23.26 -1.55 -8.47
CA PRO A 115 -21.87 -1.16 -8.63
C PRO A 115 -21.78 0.30 -8.19
N THR A 116 -21.38 0.51 -6.93
CA THR A 116 -20.91 1.83 -6.53
C THR A 116 -19.50 1.93 -7.07
N PHE A 117 -19.36 2.39 -8.32
CA PHE A 117 -18.09 2.91 -8.77
C PHE A 117 -17.69 3.96 -7.75
N LEU A 118 -16.61 3.71 -7.01
CA LEU A 118 -15.84 4.81 -6.44
C LEU A 118 -15.40 5.59 -7.67
N THR A 119 -16.12 6.67 -7.96
CA THR A 119 -15.76 7.61 -9.01
C THR A 119 -14.34 8.05 -8.69
N PHE A 120 -13.39 7.62 -9.51
CA PHE A 120 -12.06 8.21 -9.54
C PHE A 120 -12.29 9.68 -9.94
N VAL A 121 -12.25 10.57 -8.95
CA VAL A 121 -12.35 12.04 -9.11
C VAL A 121 -10.96 12.57 -9.45
#